data_AF-A0A814YCB8-F1
#
_entry.id   AF-A0A814YCB8-F1
#
_cell.length_a   1.000
_cell.length_b   1.000
_cell.length_c   1.000
_cell.angle_alpha   90.00
_cell.angle_beta   90.00
_cell.angle_gamma   90.00
#
_symmetry.space_group_name_H-M   'P 1'
#
loop_
_entity.id
_entity.type
_entity.pdbx_description
1 polymer ?
#
loop_
_entity_poly.entity_id
_entity_poly.type
_entity_poly.pdbx_seq_one_letter_code
_entity_poly.pdbx_strand_id
1 'polypeptide(L)'
;MRLYLPYKYYSCNHTAASSNTSLIFAFRNDISEWDLDDVSVIGLSGNVIINGGFETTLAPWKYSNPFNAGGLSGIGNMNSHTGTNYYSAAAYGAVDYLIQSFSTVTGLLYNISFYLYEQSATGSSSSDVCSVNVTVI
;
A
#
# COMPACT_ATOMS: atom_id res chain seq x y z
N MET A 1 0.91 26.89 7.76
CA MET A 1 1.97 25.99 7.25
C MET A 1 1.52 24.57 7.56
N ARG A 2 1.25 23.77 6.53
CA ARG A 2 0.87 22.35 6.68
C ARG A 2 2.18 21.59 7.00
N LEU A 3 2.30 20.98 8.17
CA LEU A 3 3.43 20.12 8.53
C LEU A 3 3.29 18.78 7.80
N TYR A 4 4.12 18.55 6.78
CA TYR A 4 4.22 17.25 6.13
C TYR A 4 5.15 16.36 6.98
N LEU A 5 4.62 15.27 7.53
CA LEU A 5 5.46 14.22 8.12
C LEU A 5 6.22 13.49 7.01
N PRO A 6 7.43 12.97 7.24
CA PRO A 6 8.09 12.16 6.23
C PRO A 6 7.35 10.83 6.04
N TYR A 7 7.48 10.24 4.85
CA TYR A 7 7.15 8.83 4.63
C TYR A 7 7.82 7.95 5.69
N LYS A 8 7.09 6.95 6.16
CA LYS A 8 7.57 5.94 7.10
C LYS A 8 7.75 4.61 6.39
N TYR A 9 8.90 3.99 6.62
CA TYR A 9 9.24 2.67 6.12
C TYR A 9 8.58 1.58 6.97
N TYR A 10 8.03 0.57 6.30
CA TYR A 10 7.46 -0.64 6.89
C TYR A 10 8.10 -1.87 6.25
N SER A 11 8.32 -2.91 7.04
CA SER A 11 8.75 -4.20 6.51
C SER A 11 8.32 -5.39 7.36
N CYS A 12 8.05 -6.52 6.72
CA CYS A 12 7.78 -7.79 7.38
C CYS A 12 8.29 -8.97 6.53
N ASN A 13 8.41 -10.13 7.16
CA ASN A 13 8.76 -11.36 6.47
C ASN A 13 7.54 -12.26 6.34
N HIS A 14 7.39 -12.93 5.19
CA HIS A 14 6.32 -13.88 4.91
C HIS A 14 6.89 -15.17 4.33
N THR A 15 6.53 -16.31 4.91
CA THR A 15 6.84 -17.62 4.33
C THR A 15 5.68 -18.06 3.45
N ALA A 16 5.91 -18.23 2.15
CA ALA A 16 4.86 -18.58 1.21
C ALA A 16 4.26 -19.97 1.51
N ALA A 17 2.93 -20.05 1.60
CA ALA A 17 2.21 -21.30 1.82
C ALA A 17 1.80 -22.01 0.51
N SER A 18 1.80 -21.29 -0.61
CA SER A 18 1.34 -21.75 -1.92
C SER A 18 2.31 -21.28 -3.02
N SER A 19 2.00 -21.61 -4.28
CA SER A 19 2.76 -21.14 -5.45
C SER A 19 2.32 -19.76 -5.96
N ASN A 20 1.33 -19.14 -5.33
CA ASN A 20 0.84 -17.81 -5.69
C ASN A 20 0.28 -17.11 -4.47
N THR A 21 0.78 -15.91 -4.21
CA THR A 21 0.44 -15.11 -3.04
C THR A 21 -0.20 -13.81 -3.47
N SER A 22 -1.19 -13.33 -2.71
CA SER A 22 -1.76 -11.99 -2.93
C SER A 22 -1.29 -11.05 -1.83
N LEU A 23 -0.66 -9.94 -2.23
CA LEU A 23 -0.41 -8.80 -1.36
C LEU A 23 -1.61 -7.88 -1.42
N ILE A 24 -2.25 -7.66 -0.26
CA ILE A 24 -3.45 -6.86 -0.13
C ILE A 24 -3.17 -5.75 0.85
N PHE A 25 -3.33 -4.49 0.41
CA PHE A 25 -3.44 -3.35 1.31
C PHE A 25 -4.92 -3.07 1.55
N ALA A 26 -5.29 -2.93 2.82
CA ALA A 26 -6.61 -2.51 3.24
C ALA A 26 -6.51 -1.07 3.76
N PHE A 27 -7.24 -0.14 3.16
CA PHE A 27 -7.18 1.26 3.57
C PHE A 27 -8.50 1.73 4.15
N ARG A 28 -8.37 2.53 5.21
CA ARG A 28 -9.41 3.43 5.71
C ARG A 28 -8.73 4.57 6.44
N ASN A 29 -9.16 5.79 6.14
CA ASN A 29 -8.77 7.00 6.84
C ASN A 29 -9.94 7.98 6.77
N ASP A 30 -10.76 8.02 7.82
CA ASP A 30 -11.98 8.84 7.80
C ASP A 30 -11.69 10.35 7.90
N ILE A 31 -10.46 10.73 8.26
CA ILE A 31 -10.05 12.11 8.53
C ILE A 31 -9.00 12.64 7.55
N SER A 32 -8.40 11.77 6.72
CA SER A 32 -7.39 12.13 5.72
C SER A 32 -7.19 11.04 4.65
N GLU A 33 -5.99 10.95 4.08
CA GLU A 33 -5.61 10.05 2.98
C GLU A 33 -4.25 9.43 3.32
N TRP A 34 -4.03 8.22 2.81
CA TRP A 34 -2.74 7.54 2.85
C TRP A 34 -2.07 7.60 1.48
N ASP A 35 -0.79 7.96 1.46
CA ASP A 35 0.01 7.87 0.25
C ASP A 35 0.95 6.66 0.40
N LEU A 36 0.74 5.62 -0.40
CA LEU A 36 1.54 4.39 -0.47
C LEU A 36 2.52 4.48 -1.63
N ASP A 37 3.77 4.14 -1.38
CA ASP A 37 4.79 4.13 -2.42
C ASP A 37 5.88 3.06 -2.18
N ASP A 38 6.67 2.78 -3.21
CA ASP A 38 7.84 1.91 -3.19
C ASP A 38 7.58 0.51 -2.60
N VAL A 39 6.48 -0.10 -3.02
CA VAL A 39 6.12 -1.46 -2.60
C VAL A 39 7.08 -2.48 -3.22
N SER A 40 7.66 -3.32 -2.37
CA SER A 40 8.60 -4.35 -2.75
C SER A 40 8.28 -5.67 -2.05
N VAL A 41 8.47 -6.77 -2.77
CA VAL A 41 8.48 -8.12 -2.21
C VAL A 41 9.73 -8.81 -2.75
N ILE A 42 10.76 -8.92 -1.92
CA ILE A 42 12.02 -9.55 -2.29
C ILE A 42 11.94 -11.05 -2.02
N GLY A 43 11.98 -11.85 -3.09
CA GLY A 43 12.22 -13.29 -3.05
C GLY A 43 13.65 -13.64 -3.49
N LEU A 44 13.91 -14.92 -3.80
CA LEU A 44 15.25 -15.38 -4.23
C LEU A 44 15.74 -14.72 -5.52
N SER A 45 14.82 -14.39 -6.43
CA SER A 45 15.15 -13.82 -7.75
C SER A 45 15.06 -12.28 -7.80
N GLY A 46 14.89 -11.63 -6.65
CA GLY A 46 14.71 -10.17 -6.54
C GLY A 46 13.27 -9.76 -6.26
N ASN A 47 12.94 -8.50 -6.59
CA ASN A 47 11.60 -7.95 -6.39
C ASN A 47 10.60 -8.60 -7.36
N VAL A 48 9.52 -9.17 -6.82
CA VAL A 48 8.45 -9.81 -7.60
C VAL A 48 7.23 -8.91 -7.80
N ILE A 49 7.17 -7.75 -7.13
CA ILE A 49 6.14 -6.74 -7.35
C ILE A 49 6.49 -5.96 -8.61
N ILE A 50 5.49 -5.83 -9.48
CA ILE A 50 5.56 -5.00 -10.68
C ILE A 50 4.85 -3.67 -10.36
N ASN A 51 5.45 -2.57 -10.83
CA ASN A 51 4.90 -1.22 -10.64
C ASN A 51 4.66 -0.88 -9.15
N GLY A 52 5.61 -1.24 -8.29
CA GLY A 52 5.52 -0.99 -6.84
C GLY A 52 5.64 0.48 -6.44
N GLY A 53 6.30 1.30 -7.26
CA GLY A 53 6.37 2.76 -7.13
C GLY A 53 5.35 3.51 -8.00
N PHE A 54 4.36 2.82 -8.57
CA PHE A 54 3.21 3.45 -9.25
C PHE A 54 3.54 4.39 -10.44
N GLU A 55 4.73 4.28 -11.04
CA GLU A 55 5.24 5.16 -12.11
C GLU A 55 4.59 4.98 -13.50
N THR A 56 3.49 4.24 -13.56
CA THR A 56 2.73 3.98 -14.78
C THR A 56 1.23 4.04 -14.49
N THR A 57 0.39 3.34 -15.26
CA THR A 57 -1.02 3.18 -14.89
C THR A 57 -1.16 2.31 -13.62
N LEU A 58 -2.33 2.29 -12.98
CA LEU A 58 -2.56 1.45 -11.79
C LEU A 58 -2.27 -0.05 -12.04
N ALA A 59 -2.46 -0.56 -13.25
CA ALA A 59 -2.13 -1.94 -13.59
C ALA A 59 -0.64 -2.26 -13.32
N PRO A 60 -0.31 -3.46 -12.79
CA PRO A 60 -1.17 -4.62 -12.59
C PRO A 60 -1.91 -4.65 -11.24
N TRP A 61 -1.83 -3.58 -10.44
CA TRP A 61 -2.61 -3.49 -9.21
C TRP A 61 -4.11 -3.44 -9.51
N LYS A 62 -4.89 -4.08 -8.64
CA LYS A 62 -6.34 -4.14 -8.71
C LYS A 62 -6.93 -3.41 -7.52
N TYR A 63 -7.66 -2.34 -7.80
CA TYR A 63 -8.53 -1.69 -6.84
C TYR A 63 -9.78 -2.55 -6.59
N SER A 64 -10.24 -2.62 -5.35
CA SER A 64 -11.50 -3.28 -4.98
C SER A 64 -12.18 -2.53 -3.85
N ASN A 65 -13.46 -2.20 -4.03
CA ASN A 65 -14.27 -1.49 -3.03
C ASN A 65 -15.57 -2.27 -2.73
N PRO A 66 -15.47 -3.43 -2.07
CA PRO A 66 -16.63 -4.29 -1.84
C PRO A 66 -17.58 -3.74 -0.77
N PHE A 67 -17.11 -2.80 0.06
CA PHE A 67 -17.89 -2.20 1.15
C PHE A 67 -18.39 -0.80 0.84
N ASN A 68 -18.24 -0.34 -0.41
CA ASN A 68 -18.70 0.95 -0.88
C ASN A 68 -18.18 2.12 -0.02
N ALA A 69 -16.89 2.08 0.32
CA ALA A 69 -16.15 3.17 0.93
C ALA A 69 -16.24 4.43 0.06
N GLY A 70 -16.32 5.59 0.69
CA GLY A 70 -16.23 6.88 0.00
C GLY A 70 -14.77 7.26 -0.29
N GLY A 71 -14.57 8.33 -1.06
CA GLY A 71 -13.25 8.84 -1.43
C GLY A 71 -12.79 8.39 -2.82
N LEU A 72 -11.80 9.10 -3.37
CA LEU A 72 -11.23 8.81 -4.69
C LEU A 72 -9.81 8.29 -4.52
N SER A 73 -9.64 6.98 -4.44
CA SER A 73 -8.33 6.33 -4.41
C SER A 73 -7.76 6.18 -5.83
N GLY A 74 -6.46 6.38 -6.03
CA GLY A 74 -5.85 6.38 -7.36
C GLY A 74 -4.38 6.79 -7.39
N ILE A 75 -3.83 7.01 -8.58
CA ILE A 75 -2.44 7.46 -8.75
C ILE A 75 -2.36 8.96 -8.50
N GLY A 76 -1.53 9.37 -7.54
CA GLY A 76 -1.18 10.76 -7.25
C GLY A 76 0.26 11.09 -7.67
N ASN A 77 0.62 12.38 -7.74
CA ASN A 77 1.94 12.83 -8.22
C ASN A 77 2.53 14.04 -7.47
N MET A 78 1.94 14.43 -6.34
CA MET A 78 2.34 15.62 -5.58
C MET A 78 3.36 15.35 -4.46
N ASN A 79 3.38 14.12 -3.94
CA ASN A 79 4.16 13.75 -2.76
C ASN A 79 4.60 12.29 -2.87
N SER A 80 5.26 11.93 -3.97
CA SER A 80 5.84 10.60 -4.08
C SER A 80 7.05 10.45 -3.14
N HIS A 81 7.31 9.24 -2.67
CA HIS A 81 8.50 8.95 -1.86
C HIS A 81 9.74 8.89 -2.76
N THR A 82 9.64 8.20 -3.89
CA THR A 82 10.62 8.28 -4.98
C THR A 82 9.90 8.48 -6.31
N GLY A 83 10.66 8.66 -7.40
CA GLY A 83 10.06 8.85 -8.73
C GLY A 83 9.10 10.05 -8.80
N THR A 84 7.97 9.87 -9.48
CA THR A 84 6.96 10.91 -9.74
C THR A 84 5.59 10.58 -9.16
N ASN A 85 5.27 9.30 -8.98
CA ASN A 85 3.92 8.86 -8.67
C ASN A 85 3.86 8.06 -7.37
N TYR A 86 2.66 7.95 -6.81
CA TYR A 86 2.35 7.11 -5.66
C TYR A 86 0.88 6.69 -5.74
N TYR A 87 0.47 5.75 -4.88
CA TYR A 87 -0.95 5.43 -4.72
C TYR A 87 -1.57 6.21 -3.56
N SER A 88 -2.53 7.07 -3.87
CA SER A 88 -3.37 7.75 -2.89
C SER A 88 -4.57 6.87 -2.52
N ALA A 89 -4.74 6.64 -1.22
CA ALA A 89 -5.84 5.90 -0.61
C ALA A 89 -6.68 6.85 0.25
N ALA A 90 -7.84 7.24 -0.28
CA ALA A 90 -8.73 8.24 0.31
C ALA A 90 -9.99 7.62 0.95
N ALA A 91 -9.97 6.31 1.22
CA ALA A 91 -11.12 5.55 1.70
C ALA A 91 -11.65 6.09 3.04
N TYR A 92 -12.92 6.48 3.09
CA TYR A 92 -13.61 6.85 4.34
C TYR A 92 -14.94 6.12 4.49
N GLY A 93 -15.40 5.97 5.74
CA GLY A 93 -16.68 5.35 6.10
C GLY A 93 -16.72 3.82 5.95
N ALA A 94 -15.83 3.24 5.15
CA ALA A 94 -15.58 1.80 5.04
C ALA A 94 -14.14 1.55 4.53
N VAL A 95 -13.78 0.27 4.35
CA VAL A 95 -12.46 -0.15 3.86
C VAL A 95 -12.52 -0.39 2.34
N ASP A 96 -11.48 0.04 1.63
CA ASP A 96 -11.17 -0.41 0.26
C ASP A 96 -9.85 -1.19 0.22
N TYR A 97 -9.56 -1.81 -0.93
CA TYR A 97 -8.40 -2.67 -1.11
C TYR A 97 -7.60 -2.32 -2.37
N LEU A 98 -6.28 -2.45 -2.25
CA LEU A 98 -5.34 -2.48 -3.37
C LEU A 98 -4.59 -3.82 -3.37
N ILE A 99 -4.67 -4.55 -4.48
CA ILE A 99 -4.26 -5.95 -4.54
C ILE A 99 -3.29 -6.18 -5.70
N GLN A 100 -2.20 -6.90 -5.46
CA GLN A 100 -1.40 -7.53 -6.52
C GLN A 100 -1.08 -8.98 -6.14
N SER A 101 -1.29 -9.89 -7.09
CA SER A 101 -0.89 -11.28 -6.95
C SER A 101 0.41 -11.53 -7.69
N PHE A 102 1.28 -12.37 -7.12
CA PHE A 102 2.55 -12.75 -7.71
C PHE A 102 2.85 -14.22 -7.42
N SER A 103 3.64 -14.84 -8.31
CA SER A 103 4.08 -16.22 -8.13
C SER A 103 5.07 -16.32 -6.99
N THR A 104 4.91 -17.35 -6.17
CA THR A 104 5.77 -17.68 -5.05
C THR A 104 6.21 -19.14 -5.12
N VAL A 105 7.21 -19.51 -4.32
CA VAL A 105 7.60 -20.90 -4.12
C VAL A 105 7.29 -21.24 -2.67
N THR A 106 6.44 -22.24 -2.47
CA THR A 106 6.04 -22.71 -1.14
C THR A 106 7.25 -22.99 -0.26
N GLY A 107 7.21 -22.50 0.98
CA GLY A 107 8.27 -22.65 1.97
C GLY A 107 9.38 -21.61 1.90
N LEU A 108 9.43 -20.77 0.86
CA LEU A 108 10.41 -19.70 0.79
C LEU A 108 9.97 -18.46 1.57
N LEU A 109 10.95 -17.78 2.15
CA LEU A 109 10.79 -16.50 2.82
C LEU A 109 10.85 -15.36 1.81
N TYR A 110 9.90 -14.44 1.93
CA TYR A 110 9.82 -13.20 1.17
C TYR A 110 9.88 -12.02 2.14
N ASN A 111 10.71 -11.03 1.83
CA ASN A 111 10.76 -9.78 2.58
C ASN A 111 9.88 -8.74 1.89
N ILE A 112 8.86 -8.27 2.58
CA ILE A 112 7.90 -7.30 2.08
C ILE A 112 8.27 -5.95 2.68
N SER A 113 8.31 -4.91 1.88
CA SER A 113 8.52 -3.53 2.34
C SER A 113 7.74 -2.52 1.51
N PHE A 114 7.48 -1.36 2.11
CA PHE A 114 6.81 -0.24 1.48
C PHE A 114 7.00 1.03 2.31
N TYR A 115 6.69 2.18 1.70
CA TYR A 115 6.66 3.48 2.36
C TYR A 115 5.23 3.99 2.43
N LEU A 116 4.83 4.50 3.60
CA LEU A 116 3.50 5.07 3.82
C LEU A 116 3.62 6.47 4.40
N TYR A 117 2.83 7.39 3.86
CA TYR A 117 2.70 8.76 4.34
C TYR A 117 1.23 9.08 4.63
N GLU A 118 0.97 9.85 5.69
CA GLU A 118 -0.36 10.35 6.03
C GLU A 118 -0.47 11.84 5.65
N GLN A 119 -1.43 12.20 4.81
CA GLN A 119 -1.50 13.54 4.22
C GLN A 119 -1.93 14.67 5.19
N SER A 120 -2.35 14.35 6.41
CA SER A 120 -2.90 15.36 7.31
C SER A 120 -1.82 16.18 8.04
N ALA A 121 -2.08 17.49 8.19
CA ALA A 121 -1.38 18.37 9.13
C ALA A 121 -2.33 19.07 10.12
N THR A 122 -3.57 18.60 10.22
CA THR A 122 -4.61 19.18 11.07
C THR A 122 -5.09 18.13 12.05
N GLY A 123 -4.25 17.83 13.04
CA GLY A 123 -4.68 17.20 14.28
C GLY A 123 -5.24 15.79 14.18
N SER A 124 -4.95 15.05 13.09
CA SER A 124 -5.21 13.61 13.06
C SER A 124 -4.41 12.96 14.16
N SER A 125 -5.11 12.52 15.20
CA SER A 125 -4.50 11.66 16.19
C SER A 125 -4.16 10.36 15.49
N SER A 126 -2.86 10.04 15.41
CA SER A 126 -2.31 8.78 14.90
C SER A 126 -2.88 7.50 15.54
N SER A 127 -3.89 7.60 16.41
CA SER A 127 -4.58 6.49 17.05
C SER A 127 -5.45 5.66 16.10
N ASP A 128 -5.80 6.17 14.91
CA ASP A 128 -6.47 5.40 13.86
C ASP A 128 -5.49 4.67 12.91
N VAL A 129 -4.17 4.80 13.14
CA VAL A 129 -3.08 4.40 12.21
C VAL A 129 -2.69 2.92 12.33
N CYS A 130 -3.60 2.04 12.73
CA CYS A 130 -3.30 0.61 12.79
C CYS A 130 -4.47 -0.25 12.28
N SER A 131 -4.77 -0.13 10.99
CA SER A 131 -5.51 -1.19 10.30
C SER A 131 -5.16 -1.34 8.81
N VAL A 132 -3.95 -0.93 8.40
CA VAL A 132 -3.37 -1.50 7.17
C VAL A 132 -2.98 -2.94 7.48
N ASN A 133 -3.99 -3.81 7.48
CA ASN A 133 -3.81 -5.24 7.55
C ASN A 133 -3.26 -5.68 6.20
N VAL A 134 -1.93 -5.71 6.11
CA VAL A 134 -1.25 -6.38 5.00
C VAL A 134 -1.46 -7.87 5.19
N THR A 135 -2.59 -8.37 4.70
CA THR A 135 -2.87 -9.80 4.74
C THR A 135 -2.25 -10.43 3.50
N VAL A 136 -1.24 -11.25 3.73
CA VAL A 136 -0.58 -12.06 2.72
C VAL A 136 -1.14 -13.47 2.87
N ILE A 137 -2.16 -13.81 2.08
CA ILE A 137 -2.79 -15.14 2.05
C ILE A 137 -2.12 -16.07 1.04
#